data_AF-A0A6G0ZPB7-F1
#
_entry.id   AF-A0A6G0ZPB7-F1
#
_cell.length_a   1.000
_cell.length_b   1.000
_cell.length_c   1.000
_cell.angle_alpha   90.00
_cell.angle_beta   90.00
_cell.angle_gamma   90.00
#
_symmetry.space_group_name_H-M   'P 1'
#
loop_
_entity.id
_entity.type
_entity.pdbx_description
1 polymer ?
#
loop_
_entity_poly.entity_id
_entity_poly.type
_entity_poly.pdbx_seq_one_letter_code
_entity_poly.pdbx_strand_id
1 'polypeptide(L)' 'MPLISWVRRRDWHILTSGMFTYTNDERFTVLHAEGSDDWTLKIKYVQKRDNGTYECQGRTQPPQMWFV' A
#
# COMPACT_ATOMS: atom_id res chain seq x y z
N MET A 1 -4.89 -9.39 10.83
CA MET A 1 -3.89 -8.52 10.18
C MET A 1 -4.60 -7.67 9.14
N PRO A 2 -4.52 -6.32 9.20
CA PRO A 2 -5.20 -5.45 8.26
C PRO A 2 -4.61 -5.60 6.86
N LEU A 3 -5.48 -5.60 5.84
CA LEU A 3 -5.03 -5.50 4.45
C LEU A 3 -4.66 -4.05 4.16
N ILE A 4 -3.39 -3.79 3.82
CA ILE A 4 -2.87 -2.47 3.45
C ILE A 4 -2.71 -2.36 1.94
N SER A 5 -3.17 -1.26 1.34
CA SER A 5 -2.97 -0.93 -0.07
C SER A 5 -2.18 0.36 -0.21
N TRP A 6 -1.29 0.44 -1.20
CA TRP A 6 -0.58 1.67 -1.56
C TRP A 6 -1.14 2.26 -2.84
N VAL A 7 -1.49 3.55 -2.82
CA VAL A 7 -2.10 4.26 -3.94
C VAL A 7 -1.29 5.49 -4.29
N ARG A 8 -1.04 5.74 -5.57
CA ARG A 8 -0.43 6.98 -6.06
C ARG A 8 -1.53 8.03 -6.27
N ARG A 9 -1.49 9.15 -5.54
CA ARG A 9 -2.61 10.11 -5.55
C ARG A 9 -2.79 10.88 -6.87
N ARG A 10 -1.71 11.08 -7.64
CA ARG A 10 -1.78 11.92 -8.86
C ARG A 10 -2.74 11.38 -9.93
N ASP A 11 -2.95 10.07 -9.94
CA ASP A 11 -3.75 9.35 -10.93
C ASP A 11 -4.59 8.22 -10.32
N TRP A 12 -4.66 8.15 -9.00
CA TRP A 12 -5.37 7.12 -8.23
C TRP A 12 -4.99 5.68 -8.62
N HIS A 13 -3.78 5.48 -9.13
CA HIS A 13 -3.31 4.16 -9.52
C HIS A 13 -2.97 3.35 -8.26
N ILE A 14 -3.62 2.20 -8.09
CA ILE A 14 -3.28 1.23 -7.04
C ILE A 14 -1.94 0.62 -7.43
N LEU A 15 -0.94 0.78 -6.57
CA LEU A 15 0.39 0.24 -6.77
C LEU A 15 0.45 -1.19 -6.24
N THR A 16 -0.05 -1.39 -5.02
CA THR A 16 -0.01 -2.68 -4.32
C THR A 16 -1.24 -2.87 -3.43
N SER A 17 -1.61 -4.12 -3.16
CA SER A 17 -2.58 -4.49 -2.13
C SER A 17 -2.09 -5.73 -1.40
N GLY A 18 -1.80 -5.59 -0.11
CA GLY A 18 -1.00 -6.56 0.63
C GLY A 18 0.34 -6.78 -0.06
N MET A 19 0.72 -8.04 -0.23
CA MET A 19 1.95 -8.46 -0.92
C MET A 19 1.82 -8.45 -2.45
N PHE A 20 0.63 -8.19 -2.99
CA PHE A 20 0.39 -8.20 -4.43
C PHE A 20 0.68 -6.84 -5.06
N THR A 21 1.39 -6.82 -6.18
CA THR A 21 1.74 -5.60 -6.94
C THR A 21 0.89 -5.50 -8.20
N TYR A 22 0.16 -4.39 -8.37
CA TYR A 22 -0.69 -4.11 -9.54
C TYR A 22 0.03 -3.34 -10.64
N THR A 23 1.06 -2.58 -10.29
CA THR A 23 1.83 -1.83 -11.28
C THR A 23 2.85 -2.75 -11.98
N ASN A 24 3.10 -2.50 -13.26
CA ASN A 24 4.13 -3.21 -14.03
C ASN A 24 5.55 -2.61 -13.84
N ASP A 25 5.68 -1.51 -13.09
CA ASP A 25 6.99 -0.92 -12.79
C ASP A 25 7.66 -1.72 -11.65
N GLU A 26 8.57 -2.62 -12.01
CA GLU A 26 9.31 -3.53 -11.11
C GLU A 26 10.11 -2.82 -10.00
N ARG A 27 10.27 -1.50 -10.10
CA ARG A 27 10.91 -0.70 -9.06
C ARG A 27 10.06 -0.60 -7.80
N PHE A 28 8.74 -0.78 -7.92
CA PHE A 28 7.78 -0.70 -6.81
C PHE A 28 7.62 -2.07 -6.15
N THR A 29 7.98 -2.19 -4.89
CA THR A 29 7.86 -3.43 -4.11
C THR A 29 7.35 -3.12 -2.71
N VAL A 30 6.66 -4.08 -2.08
CA VAL A 30 6.28 -4.01 -0.67
C VAL A 30 7.32 -4.73 0.18
N LEU A 31 7.69 -4.11 1.30
CA LEU A 31 8.39 -4.78 2.39
C LEU A 31 7.43 -4.95 3.57
N HIS A 32 7.31 -6.19 4.03
CA HIS A 32 6.52 -6.58 5.18
C HIS A 32 7.19 -7.78 5.85
N ALA A 33 7.51 -7.66 7.13
CA ALA A 33 8.05 -8.76 7.92
C ALA A 33 6.89 -9.60 8.49
N GLU A 34 7.05 -10.92 8.49
CA GLU A 34 6.04 -11.82 9.05
C GLU A 34 5.73 -11.47 10.51
N GLY A 35 4.45 -11.27 10.83
CA GLY A 35 3.99 -10.88 12.16
C GLY A 35 4.12 -9.39 12.50
N SER A 36 4.70 -8.55 11.63
CA SER A 36 4.76 -7.09 11.83
C SER A 36 3.45 -6.42 11.41
N ASP A 37 3.14 -5.26 11.97
CA ASP A 37 2.09 -4.36 11.47
C ASP A 37 2.65 -3.31 10.48
N ASP A 38 3.97 -3.32 10.25
CA ASP A 38 4.62 -2.40 9.33
C ASP A 38 4.48 -2.85 7.88
N TRP A 39 4.03 -1.90 7.06
CA TRP A 39 3.93 -2.05 5.61
C TRP A 39 4.68 -0.91 4.95
N THR A 40 5.74 -1.21 4.21
CA THR A 40 6.58 -0.19 3.57
C THR A 40 6.52 -0.32 2.05
N LEU A 41 6.13 0.76 1.37
CA LEU A 41 6.33 0.88 -0.08
C LEU A 41 7.79 1.26 -0.36
N LYS A 42 8.51 0.40 -1.08
CA LYS A 42 9.87 0.65 -1.55
C LYS A 42 9.87 0.95 -3.04
N ILE A 43 10.55 2.02 -3.43
CA ILE A 43 10.77 2.41 -4.82
C ILE A 43 12.27 2.37 -5.11
N LYS A 44 12.73 1.44 -5.96
CA LYS A 44 14.14 1.36 -6.38
C LYS A 44 14.45 2.42 -7.44
N TYR A 45 15.68 2.93 -7.47
CA TYR A 45 16.17 3.85 -8.51
C TYR A 45 15.20 5.03 -8.76
N VAL A 46 14.88 5.76 -7.69
CA VAL A 46 13.91 6.86 -7.70
C VAL A 46 14.30 7.92 -8.75
N GLN A 47 13.30 8.39 -9.47
CA GLN A 47 13.44 9.42 -10.50
C GLN A 47 12.62 10.65 -10.14
N LYS A 48 12.95 11.81 -10.74
CA LYS A 48 12.19 13.06 -10.52
C LYS A 48 10.67 12.90 -10.78
N ARG A 49 10.28 12.02 -11.72
CA ARG A 49 8.88 11.72 -12.05
C ARG A 49 8.11 10.95 -10.97
N ASP A 50 8.81 10.35 -10.00
CA ASP A 50 8.19 9.65 -8.88
C ASP A 50 7.83 10.62 -7.74
N ASN A 51 8.22 11.89 -7.83
CA ASN A 51 7.78 12.91 -6.88
C ASN A 51 6.24 13.00 -6.89
N GLY A 52 5.64 12.91 -5.70
CA GLY A 52 4.22 13.09 -5.48
C GLY A 52 3.76 12.48 -4.17
N THR A 53 2.45 12.55 -3.92
CA THR A 53 1.83 11.95 -2.75
C THR A 53 1.46 10.49 -3.00
N TYR A 54 1.81 9.64 -2.05
CA TYR A 54 1.43 8.24 -1.98
C TYR A 54 0.60 8.04 -0.71
N GLU A 55 -0.46 7.25 -0.80
CA GLU A 55 -1.41 7.01 0.27
C GLU A 55 -1.36 5.54 0.68
N CYS A 56 -1.22 5.28 1.98
CA CYS A 56 -1.48 3.95 2.54
C CYS A 56 -2.95 3.88 2.99
N GLN A 57 -3.64 2.84 2.55
CA GLN A 57 -5.03 2.60 2.87
C GLN A 57 -5.13 1.31 3.66
N GLY A 58 -5.60 1.37 4.90
CA GLY A 58 -5.88 0.20 5.72
C GLY A 58 -7.37 -0.09 5.77
N ARG A 59 -7.78 -1.32 5.45
CA ARG A 59 -9.13 -1.78 5.81
C ARG A 59 -9.12 -2.15 7.30
N THR A 60 -9.55 -1.23 8.15
CA THR A 60 -10.15 -1.63 9.43
C THR A 60 -11.45 -2.35 9.07
N GLN A 61 -11.54 -3.65 9.36
CA GLN A 61 -12.87 -4.26 9.50
C GLN A 61 -13.66 -3.38 10.46
N PRO A 62 -14.91 -3.00 10.15
CA PRO A 62 -15.70 -2.28 11.13
C PRO A 62 -15.71 -3.11 12.42
N PRO A 63 -15.53 -2.50 13.61
CA PRO A 63 -15.83 -3.24 14.83
C PRO A 63 -17.24 -3.80 14.65
N GLN A 64 -17.42 -5.10 14.90
CA GLN A 64 -18.74 -5.72 14.83
C GLN A 64 -19.67 -4.91 15.73
N MET A 65 -20.46 -4.02 15.11
CA MET A 65 -21.49 -3.28 15.79
C MET A 65 -22.59 -4.31 16.01
N TRP A 66 -22.47 -5.04 17.12
CA TRP A 66 -23.56 -5.85 17.62
C TRP A 66 -24.62 -4.84 18.04
N PHE A 67 -25.68 -4.73 17.23
CA PHE A 67 -26.87 -4.01 17.65
C PHE A 67 -27.41 -4.78 18.87
N VAL A 68 -27.39 -4.13 20.04
CA VAL A 68 -28.09 -4.57 21.26
C VAL A 68 -29.57 -4.66 20.96
#